data_AF-F4H9I0-F1
#
_entry.id   AF-F4H9I0-F1
#
_cell.length_a   1.000
_cell.length_b   1.000
_cell.length_c   1.000
_cell.angle_alpha   90.00
_cell.angle_beta   90.00
_cell.angle_gamma   90.00
#
_symmetry.space_group_name_H-M   'P 1'
#
loop_
_entity.id
_entity.type
_entity.pdbx_description
1 polymer ?
#
loop_
_entity_poly.entity_id
_entity_poly.type
_entity_poly.pdbx_seq_one_letter_code
_entity_poly.pdbx_strand_id
1 'polypeptide(L)'
;MSTLEEARETTRRYNKLISKGLDPFQYLADQAKEEEKQKITLYEFAQIWKDTKITRKEKAPKAHIVPLSSQAIFLLKEIKKHNGNNKFVFSHHSDRTKHASSQTANSVLKRNGYKDILTSHGLRAMARTYLADKGIDYQVAEACLAHVVGSGISRIYNRADYYDVWELK
;
A
#
# COMPACT_ATOMS: atom_id res chain seq x y z
N MET A 1 6.60 -19.97 -51.00
CA MET A 1 7.62 -19.54 -51.99
C MET A 1 7.51 -18.02 -52.07
N SER A 2 8.61 -17.29 -51.85
CA SER A 2 8.59 -15.81 -51.88
C SER A 2 8.26 -15.30 -53.28
N THR A 3 7.44 -14.27 -53.38
CA THR A 3 6.98 -13.73 -54.67
C THR A 3 8.06 -12.87 -55.35
N LEU A 4 7.97 -12.68 -56.67
CA LEU A 4 8.91 -11.83 -57.43
C LEU A 4 8.91 -10.37 -56.92
N GLU A 5 7.76 -9.91 -56.44
CA GLU A 5 7.54 -8.61 -55.81
C GLU A 5 8.40 -8.46 -54.55
N GLU A 6 8.32 -9.44 -53.63
CA GLU A 6 9.07 -9.47 -52.37
C GLU A 6 10.59 -9.47 -52.61
N ALA A 7 11.07 -10.18 -53.64
CA ALA A 7 12.48 -10.21 -54.00
C ALA A 7 12.98 -8.82 -54.45
N ARG A 8 12.17 -8.09 -55.23
CA ARG A 8 12.48 -6.72 -55.68
C ARG A 8 12.49 -5.74 -54.51
N GLU A 9 11.52 -5.84 -53.59
CA GLU A 9 11.46 -5.00 -52.40
C GLU A 9 12.65 -5.23 -51.46
N THR A 10 12.99 -6.49 -51.22
CA THR A 10 14.14 -6.87 -50.37
C THR A 10 15.44 -6.28 -50.94
N THR A 11 15.63 -6.39 -52.26
CA THR A 11 16.79 -5.82 -52.95
C THR A 11 16.86 -4.30 -52.79
N ARG A 12 15.74 -3.59 -53.00
CA ARG A 12 15.67 -2.12 -52.82
C ARG A 12 16.00 -1.72 -51.38
N ARG A 13 15.48 -2.46 -50.40
CA ARG A 13 15.72 -2.23 -48.97
C ARG A 13 17.20 -2.41 -48.63
N TYR A 14 17.82 -3.48 -49.10
CA TYR A 14 19.22 -3.78 -48.81
C TYR A 14 20.15 -2.74 -49.45
N ASN A 15 19.91 -2.41 -50.72
CA ASN A 15 20.69 -1.37 -51.42
C ASN A 15 20.61 -0.01 -50.72
N LYS A 16 19.45 0.33 -50.13
CA LYS A 16 19.27 1.56 -49.34
C LYS A 16 20.03 1.53 -48.00
N LEU A 17 20.26 0.36 -47.41
CA LEU A 17 21.08 0.22 -46.20
C LEU A 17 22.57 0.31 -46.54
N ILE A 18 22.98 -0.35 -47.64
CA ILE A 18 24.35 -0.30 -48.14
C ILE A 18 24.75 1.13 -48.53
N SER A 19 23.86 1.90 -49.17
CA SER A 19 24.14 3.30 -49.52
C SER A 19 24.33 4.22 -48.30
N LYS A 20 23.87 3.78 -47.12
CA LYS A 20 24.11 4.43 -45.83
C LYS A 20 25.35 3.90 -45.10
N GLY A 21 26.12 3.00 -45.73
CA GLY A 21 27.29 2.35 -45.14
C GLY A 21 26.98 1.25 -44.13
N LEU A 22 25.75 0.72 -44.11
CA LEU A 22 25.32 -0.32 -43.17
C LEU A 22 25.22 -1.66 -43.88
N ASP A 23 25.79 -2.71 -43.27
CA ASP A 23 25.61 -4.09 -43.74
C ASP A 23 24.14 -4.52 -43.49
N PRO A 24 23.37 -4.88 -44.51
CA PRO A 24 21.96 -5.22 -44.36
C PRO A 24 21.71 -6.44 -43.47
N PHE A 25 22.58 -7.45 -43.51
CA PHE A 25 22.43 -8.66 -42.71
C PHE A 25 22.75 -8.39 -41.25
N GLN A 26 23.81 -7.63 -40.99
CA GLN A 26 24.14 -7.20 -39.64
C GLN A 26 23.05 -6.29 -39.07
N TYR A 27 22.56 -5.32 -39.86
CA TYR A 27 21.48 -4.42 -39.48
C TYR A 27 20.20 -5.20 -39.14
N LEU A 28 19.82 -6.18 -39.94
CA LEU A 28 18.63 -6.99 -39.66
C LEU A 28 18.83 -7.92 -38.46
N ALA A 29 20.02 -8.47 -38.26
CA ALA A 29 20.34 -9.26 -37.07
C ALA A 29 20.29 -8.41 -35.79
N ASP A 30 20.80 -7.18 -35.85
CA ASP A 30 20.75 -6.23 -34.75
C ASP A 30 19.31 -5.77 -34.47
N GLN A 31 18.51 -5.53 -35.52
CA GLN A 31 17.07 -5.26 -35.37
C GLN A 31 16.31 -6.45 -34.77
N ALA A 32 16.59 -7.68 -35.20
CA ALA A 32 15.98 -8.88 -34.65
C ALA A 32 16.34 -9.06 -33.16
N LYS A 33 17.59 -8.78 -32.77
CA LYS A 33 18.01 -8.76 -31.36
C LYS A 33 17.34 -7.64 -30.57
N GLU A 34 17.14 -6.48 -31.17
CA GLU A 34 16.45 -5.34 -30.53
C GLU A 34 14.95 -5.62 -30.38
N GLU A 35 14.32 -6.27 -31.36
CA GLU A 35 12.94 -6.76 -31.29
C GLU A 35 12.77 -7.88 -30.26
N GLU A 36 13.76 -8.77 -30.13
CA GLU A 36 13.78 -9.82 -29.11
C GLU A 36 13.96 -9.23 -27.70
N LYS A 37 14.81 -8.20 -27.54
CA LYS A 37 14.91 -7.41 -26.30
C LYS A 37 13.61 -6.65 -25.99
N GLN A 38 12.89 -6.17 -27.01
CA GLN A 38 11.62 -5.46 -26.83
C GLN A 38 10.43 -6.40 -26.60
N LYS A 39 10.55 -7.69 -26.93
CA LYS A 39 9.61 -8.75 -26.53
C LYS A 39 9.81 -9.08 -25.04
N ILE A 40 9.51 -8.11 -24.19
CA ILE A 40 9.38 -8.32 -22.76
C ILE A 40 8.28 -9.37 -22.57
N THR A 41 8.63 -10.50 -21.96
CA THR A 41 7.64 -11.54 -21.66
C THR A 41 6.62 -11.01 -20.64
N LEU A 42 5.41 -11.57 -20.62
CA LEU A 42 4.38 -11.23 -19.60
C LEU A 42 4.92 -11.34 -18.16
N TYR A 43 5.90 -12.22 -17.94
CA TYR A 43 6.60 -12.41 -16.68
C TYR A 43 7.57 -11.25 -16.34
N GLU A 44 8.40 -10.82 -17.28
CA GLU A 44 9.28 -9.65 -17.09
C GLU A 44 8.50 -8.34 -17.02
N PHE A 45 7.43 -8.21 -17.79
CA PHE A 45 6.51 -7.08 -17.68
C PHE A 45 5.89 -7.05 -16.28
N ALA A 46 5.47 -8.20 -15.74
CA ALA A 46 4.96 -8.29 -14.38
C ALA A 46 6.03 -8.00 -13.31
N GLN A 47 7.30 -8.37 -13.52
CA GLN A 47 8.43 -8.02 -12.64
C GLN A 47 8.69 -6.51 -12.65
N ILE A 48 8.78 -5.89 -13.83
CA ILE A 48 8.94 -4.44 -13.99
C ILE A 48 7.74 -3.71 -13.39
N TRP A 49 6.52 -4.20 -13.58
CA TRP A 49 5.31 -3.63 -12.97
C TRP A 49 5.33 -3.76 -11.44
N LYS A 50 5.82 -4.89 -10.91
CA LYS A 50 6.00 -5.10 -9.46
C LYS A 50 7.00 -4.10 -8.88
N ASP A 51 8.13 -3.87 -9.55
CA ASP A 51 9.17 -2.93 -9.11
C ASP A 51 8.77 -1.45 -9.28
N THR A 52 7.98 -1.15 -10.31
CA THR A 52 7.43 0.20 -10.54
C THR A 52 6.31 0.52 -9.54
N LYS A 53 5.53 -0.48 -9.10
CA LYS A 53 4.54 -0.32 -8.00
C LYS A 53 5.22 -0.14 -6.64
N ILE A 54 6.42 -0.69 -6.46
CA ILE A 54 7.24 -0.58 -5.24
C ILE A 54 7.91 0.79 -5.14
N THR A 55 8.27 1.43 -6.26
CA THR A 55 8.95 2.74 -6.27
C THR A 55 8.00 3.93 -6.38
N ARG A 56 6.83 3.79 -7.02
CA ARG A 56 5.87 4.92 -7.24
C ARG A 56 4.67 4.96 -6.30
N LYS A 57 4.52 3.97 -5.41
CA LYS A 57 3.84 4.21 -4.14
C LYS A 57 4.87 4.77 -3.18
N GLU A 58 4.92 6.10 -3.07
CA GLU A 58 5.02 6.70 -1.75
C GLU A 58 4.15 5.86 -0.82
N LYS A 59 4.80 5.22 0.16
CA LYS A 59 4.25 4.16 1.01
C LYS A 59 2.83 4.51 1.46
N ALA A 60 1.81 4.06 0.74
CA ALA A 60 0.46 4.10 1.26
C ALA A 60 0.54 3.32 2.58
N PRO A 61 0.27 3.95 3.73
CA PRO A 61 0.41 3.28 5.00
C PRO A 61 -0.45 2.02 4.93
N LYS A 62 0.16 0.87 5.27
CA LYS A 62 -0.54 -0.42 5.31
C LYS A 62 -1.83 -0.18 6.11
N ALA A 63 -2.98 -0.57 5.55
CA ALA A 63 -4.26 -0.40 6.22
C ALA A 63 -4.15 -1.00 7.62
N HIS A 64 -4.32 -0.16 8.64
CA HIS A 64 -4.24 -0.58 10.02
C HIS A 64 -5.64 -1.01 10.45
N ILE A 65 -5.80 -2.32 10.58
CA ILE A 65 -7.07 -2.96 10.90
C ILE A 65 -6.97 -3.42 12.35
N VAL A 66 -7.98 -3.07 13.15
CA VAL A 66 -8.10 -3.48 14.55
C VAL A 66 -9.54 -3.89 14.84
N PRO A 67 -9.75 -4.94 15.64
CA PRO A 67 -11.09 -5.26 16.12
C PRO A 67 -11.58 -4.15 17.05
N LEU A 68 -12.84 -3.79 16.90
CA LEU A 68 -13.49 -2.79 17.75
C LEU A 68 -14.26 -3.50 18.85
N SER A 69 -14.10 -3.04 20.09
CA SER A 69 -14.92 -3.53 21.20
C SER A 69 -16.38 -3.09 21.06
N SER A 70 -17.29 -3.78 21.73
CA SER A 70 -18.71 -3.43 21.77
C SER A 70 -18.93 -1.98 22.23
N GLN A 71 -18.12 -1.48 23.16
CA GLN A 71 -18.14 -0.10 23.63
C GLN A 71 -17.72 0.88 22.52
N ALA A 72 -16.66 0.57 21.76
CA ALA A 72 -16.22 1.40 20.64
C ALA A 72 -17.28 1.44 19.52
N ILE A 73 -17.89 0.29 19.21
CA ILE A 73 -18.99 0.20 18.23
C ILE A 73 -20.18 1.04 18.68
N PHE A 74 -20.57 0.97 19.95
CA PHE A 74 -21.64 1.78 20.52
C PHE A 74 -21.36 3.28 20.33
N LEU A 75 -20.17 3.75 20.70
CA LEU A 75 -19.77 5.15 20.54
C LEU A 75 -19.81 5.59 19.06
N LEU A 76 -19.34 4.75 18.14
CA LEU A 76 -19.41 5.05 16.71
C LEU A 76 -20.84 5.13 16.18
N LYS A 77 -21.75 4.30 16.69
CA LYS A 77 -23.18 4.38 16.36
C LYS A 77 -23.80 5.70 16.85
N GLU A 78 -23.45 6.14 18.05
CA GLU A 78 -23.89 7.45 18.56
C GLU A 78 -23.33 8.60 17.72
N ILE A 79 -22.02 8.57 17.39
CA ILE A 79 -21.39 9.57 16.51
C ILE A 79 -22.08 9.61 15.14
N LYS A 80 -22.46 8.46 14.59
CA LYS A 80 -23.14 8.37 13.28
C LYS A 80 -24.46 9.13 13.27
N LYS A 81 -25.19 9.23 14.38
CA LYS A 81 -26.43 10.04 14.46
C LYS A 81 -26.16 11.53 14.22
N HIS A 82 -24.99 12.02 14.61
CA HIS A 82 -24.62 13.44 14.51
C HIS A 82 -23.78 13.78 13.27
N ASN A 83 -22.96 12.84 12.79
CA ASN A 83 -22.00 13.06 11.69
C ASN A 83 -22.19 12.09 10.51
N GLY A 84 -23.27 11.30 10.48
CA GLY A 84 -23.46 10.22 9.49
C GLY A 84 -23.54 10.65 8.03
N ASN A 85 -23.87 11.92 7.77
CA ASN A 85 -23.97 12.47 6.42
C ASN A 85 -22.65 13.10 5.92
N ASN A 86 -21.60 13.12 6.75
CA ASN A 86 -20.30 13.67 6.38
C ASN A 86 -19.36 12.59 5.86
N LYS A 87 -18.36 13.00 5.06
CA LYS A 87 -17.30 12.12 4.55
C LYS A 87 -16.43 11.51 5.67
N PHE A 88 -16.26 12.19 6.79
CA PHE A 88 -15.37 11.80 7.88
C PHE A 88 -16.14 11.50 9.17
N VAL A 89 -15.84 10.37 9.82
CA VAL A 89 -16.38 9.99 11.14
C VAL A 89 -16.16 11.10 12.18
N PHE A 90 -14.93 11.63 12.23
CA PHE A 90 -14.55 12.80 13.01
C PHE A 90 -14.29 13.97 12.07
N SER A 91 -15.32 14.76 11.80
CA SER A 91 -15.24 15.96 10.96
C SER A 91 -14.65 17.15 11.74
N HIS A 92 -13.99 18.07 11.05
CA HIS A 92 -13.55 19.32 11.67
C HIS A 92 -14.76 20.17 12.10
N HIS A 93 -14.64 20.84 13.25
CA HIS A 93 -15.76 21.53 13.90
C HIS A 93 -16.38 22.66 13.04
N SER A 94 -15.56 23.45 12.34
CA SER A 94 -16.03 24.56 11.49
C SER A 94 -16.21 24.18 10.01
N ASP A 95 -15.47 23.18 9.53
CA ASP A 95 -15.41 22.82 8.10
C ASP A 95 -15.62 21.31 7.96
N ARG A 96 -16.87 20.92 7.75
CA ARG A 96 -17.26 19.50 7.71
C ARG A 96 -16.71 18.75 6.50
N THR A 97 -16.10 19.45 5.54
CA THR A 97 -15.42 18.83 4.39
C THR A 97 -14.03 18.31 4.73
N LYS A 98 -13.51 18.61 5.93
CA LYS A 98 -12.19 18.19 6.43
C LYS A 98 -12.31 17.26 7.63
N HIS A 99 -11.29 16.43 7.84
CA HIS A 99 -11.17 15.61 9.04
C HIS A 99 -10.71 16.45 10.25
N ALA A 100 -10.98 15.96 11.46
CA ALA A 100 -10.46 16.54 12.69
C ALA A 100 -8.92 16.56 12.68
N SER A 101 -8.32 17.59 13.31
CA SER A 101 -6.87 17.69 13.41
C SER A 101 -6.31 16.65 14.37
N SER A 102 -5.07 16.20 14.15
CA SER A 102 -4.39 15.23 15.01
C SER A 102 -4.31 15.66 16.49
N GLN A 103 -4.32 16.98 16.74
CA GLN A 103 -4.25 17.58 18.07
C GLN A 103 -5.61 17.58 18.79
N THR A 104 -6.71 17.39 18.06
CA THR A 104 -8.08 17.47 18.61
C THR A 104 -8.26 16.57 19.83
N ALA A 105 -7.77 15.33 19.78
CA ALA A 105 -7.85 14.39 20.89
C ALA A 105 -7.16 14.92 22.16
N ASN A 106 -5.94 15.46 22.02
CA ASN A 106 -5.22 16.06 23.14
C ASN A 106 -5.90 17.33 23.65
N SER A 107 -6.42 18.15 22.76
CA SER A 107 -7.16 19.36 23.14
C SER A 107 -8.45 19.05 23.89
N VAL A 108 -9.12 17.92 23.58
CA VAL A 108 -10.29 17.44 24.33
C VAL A 108 -9.87 16.91 25.70
N LEU A 109 -8.82 16.09 25.79
CA LEU A 109 -8.30 15.60 27.07
C LEU A 109 -7.94 16.76 28.02
N LYS A 110 -7.20 17.76 27.52
CA LYS A 110 -6.84 18.96 28.29
C LYS A 110 -8.07 19.71 28.81
N ARG A 111 -9.10 19.89 27.96
CA ARG A 111 -10.35 20.57 28.34
C ARG A 111 -11.16 19.79 29.40
N ASN A 112 -11.00 18.48 29.45
CA ASN A 112 -11.66 17.62 30.45
C ASN A 112 -10.82 17.43 31.73
N GLY A 113 -9.83 18.29 31.98
CA GLY A 113 -9.04 18.26 33.23
C GLY A 113 -7.84 17.32 33.21
N TYR A 114 -7.55 16.65 32.10
CA TYR A 114 -6.40 15.72 31.97
C TYR A 114 -5.11 16.39 31.49
N LYS A 115 -5.03 17.73 31.57
CA LYS A 115 -3.82 18.45 31.19
C LYS A 115 -2.65 17.96 32.06
N ASP A 116 -1.53 17.62 31.42
CA ASP A 116 -0.31 17.12 32.05
C ASP A 116 -0.45 15.78 32.80
N ILE A 117 -1.64 15.16 32.76
CA ILE A 117 -1.94 13.84 33.34
C ILE A 117 -2.01 12.77 32.24
N LEU A 118 -2.74 13.06 31.15
CA LEU A 118 -3.00 12.10 30.09
C LEU A 118 -2.95 12.73 28.70
N THR A 119 -2.28 12.03 27.79
CA THR A 119 -2.21 12.39 26.36
C THR A 119 -2.73 11.25 25.49
N SER A 120 -3.02 11.55 24.22
CA SER A 120 -3.39 10.54 23.23
C SER A 120 -2.29 9.48 23.04
N HIS A 121 -1.01 9.87 23.19
CA HIS A 121 0.09 8.92 23.19
C HIS A 121 0.10 8.06 24.47
N GLY A 122 -0.17 8.67 25.63
CA GLY A 122 -0.32 7.95 26.90
C GLY A 122 -1.44 6.90 26.85
N LEU A 123 -2.57 7.18 26.20
CA LEU A 123 -3.64 6.21 25.96
C LEU A 123 -3.13 4.96 25.21
N ARG A 124 -2.21 5.13 24.25
CA ARG A 124 -1.62 4.02 23.49
C ARG A 124 -0.71 3.16 24.38
N ALA A 125 0.10 3.78 25.23
CA ALA A 125 0.94 3.07 26.19
C ALA A 125 0.08 2.29 27.19
N MET A 126 -0.97 2.90 27.73
CA MET A 126 -1.91 2.21 28.64
C MET A 126 -2.62 1.04 27.95
N ALA A 127 -3.05 1.20 26.70
CA ALA A 127 -3.64 0.09 25.94
C ALA A 127 -2.66 -1.08 25.79
N ARG A 128 -1.36 -0.81 25.56
CA ARG A 128 -0.34 -1.85 25.48
C ARG A 128 -0.19 -2.64 26.78
N THR A 129 -0.09 -1.91 27.89
CA THR A 129 0.02 -2.49 29.23
C THR A 129 -1.21 -3.32 29.56
N TYR A 130 -2.41 -2.79 29.31
CA TYR A 130 -3.65 -3.52 29.53
C TYR A 130 -3.74 -4.81 28.72
N LEU A 131 -3.33 -4.79 27.44
CA LEU A 131 -3.28 -6.00 26.61
C LEU A 131 -2.27 -7.01 27.15
N ALA A 132 -1.12 -6.55 27.68
CA ALA A 132 -0.14 -7.42 28.33
C ALA A 132 -0.73 -8.09 29.59
N ASP A 133 -1.40 -7.30 30.44
CA ASP A 133 -2.01 -7.80 31.69
C ASP A 133 -3.12 -8.82 31.42
N LYS A 134 -3.81 -8.72 30.28
CA LYS A 134 -4.80 -9.70 29.82
C LYS A 134 -4.20 -10.95 29.19
N GLY A 135 -2.87 -11.03 29.10
CA GLY A 135 -2.14 -12.15 28.51
C GLY A 135 -2.29 -12.24 26.99
N ILE A 136 -2.59 -11.12 26.32
CA ILE A 136 -2.66 -11.08 24.86
C ILE A 136 -1.24 -11.19 24.30
N ASP A 137 -1.10 -11.99 23.24
CA ASP A 137 0.18 -12.18 22.57
C ASP A 137 0.84 -10.84 22.18
N TYR A 138 2.16 -10.78 22.35
CA TYR A 138 2.94 -9.57 22.12
C TYR A 138 2.78 -9.06 20.69
N GLN A 139 2.79 -9.94 19.70
CA GLN A 139 2.69 -9.54 18.29
C GLN A 139 1.31 -9.02 17.96
N VAL A 140 0.27 -9.65 18.51
CA VAL A 140 -1.13 -9.18 18.38
C VAL A 140 -1.29 -7.80 19.01
N ALA A 141 -0.78 -7.61 20.23
CA ALA A 141 -0.90 -6.34 20.94
C ALA A 141 -0.17 -5.20 20.22
N GLU A 142 1.04 -5.43 19.72
CA GLU A 142 1.80 -4.44 18.96
C GLU A 142 1.19 -4.17 17.56
N ALA A 143 0.62 -5.19 16.91
CA ALA A 143 -0.12 -5.02 15.64
C ALA A 143 -1.35 -4.13 15.82
N CYS A 144 -2.09 -4.28 16.93
CA CYS A 144 -3.20 -3.39 17.32
C CYS A 144 -2.75 -1.95 17.57
N LEU A 145 -1.48 -1.73 17.87
CA LEU A 145 -0.87 -0.41 18.03
C LEU A 145 -0.11 0.00 16.77
N ALA A 146 -0.50 -0.47 15.58
CA ALA A 146 0.11 -0.14 14.29
C ALA A 146 1.65 -0.22 14.26
N HIS A 147 2.26 -0.95 15.19
CA HIS A 147 3.69 -1.10 15.26
C HIS A 147 4.08 -2.22 14.31
N VAL A 148 5.24 -2.06 13.69
CA VAL A 148 5.77 -3.06 12.78
C VAL A 148 6.54 -4.08 13.62
N VAL A 149 5.95 -5.25 13.81
CA VAL A 149 6.54 -6.35 14.57
C VAL A 149 7.20 -7.36 13.61
N GLY A 150 8.37 -7.85 13.98
CA GLY A 150 9.07 -8.94 13.28
C GLY A 150 9.99 -8.51 12.14
N SER A 151 11.01 -9.36 11.90
CA SER A 151 11.90 -9.31 10.73
C SER A 151 11.22 -9.94 9.49
N GLY A 152 11.82 -9.78 8.31
CA GLY A 152 11.20 -10.05 7.00
C GLY A 152 10.46 -11.38 6.85
N ILE A 153 10.90 -12.45 7.52
CA ILE A 153 10.30 -13.79 7.46
C ILE A 153 9.08 -13.91 8.40
N SER A 154 9.16 -13.41 9.64
CA SER A 154 8.04 -13.39 10.60
C SER A 154 6.84 -12.56 10.08
N ARG A 155 7.12 -11.53 9.29
CA ARG A 155 6.10 -10.67 8.65
C ARG A 155 5.27 -11.39 7.57
N ILE A 156 5.80 -12.46 6.97
CA ILE A 156 5.11 -13.27 5.95
C ILE A 156 4.07 -14.19 6.62
N TYR A 157 4.37 -14.69 7.82
CA TYR A 157 3.43 -15.50 8.61
C TYR A 157 2.36 -14.65 9.34
N ASN A 158 2.66 -13.39 9.67
CA ASN A 158 1.68 -12.39 10.17
C ASN A 158 0.72 -11.85 9.10
N ARG A 159 0.50 -12.62 8.04
CA ARG A 159 -0.55 -12.41 7.04
C ARG A 159 -1.87 -13.07 7.43
N ALA A 160 -1.85 -13.87 8.51
CA ALA A 160 -3.05 -14.37 9.16
C ALA A 160 -3.80 -13.21 9.81
N ASP A 161 -4.98 -12.97 9.28
CA ASP A 161 -6.00 -12.10 9.84
C ASP A 161 -6.23 -12.51 11.32
N TYR A 162 -5.82 -11.68 12.28
CA TYR A 162 -5.89 -12.00 13.73
C TYR A 162 -7.34 -12.11 14.28
N TYR A 163 -8.35 -12.15 13.42
CA TYR A 163 -9.76 -12.27 13.78
C TYR A 163 -10.02 -13.53 14.61
N ASP A 164 -9.34 -14.65 14.32
CA ASP A 164 -9.59 -15.95 14.95
C ASP A 164 -9.15 -16.04 16.43
N VAL A 165 -8.22 -15.19 16.87
CA VAL A 165 -7.73 -15.21 18.27
C VAL A 165 -8.76 -14.63 19.25
N TRP A 166 -9.73 -13.85 18.74
CA TRP A 166 -10.72 -13.15 19.56
C TRP A 166 -12.01 -13.95 19.84
N GLU A 167 -12.22 -15.11 19.20
CA GLU A 167 -13.41 -15.95 19.41
C GLU A 167 -13.25 -17.02 20.50
N LEU A 168 -12.12 -17.08 21.21
CA LEU A 168 -11.84 -18.14 22.21
C LEU A 168 -12.14 -17.77 23.68
N LYS A 169 -12.98 -16.78 23.97
CA LYS A 169 -13.51 -16.52 25.32
C LYS A 169 -14.93 -15.97 25.30
#